data_AF-A0A3D4D8F0-F1
#
_entry.id   AF-A0A3D4D8F0-F1
#
_cell.length_a   1.000
_cell.length_b   1.000
_cell.length_c   1.000
_cell.angle_alpha   90.00
_cell.angle_beta   90.00
_cell.angle_gamma   90.00
#
_symmetry.space_group_name_H-M   'P 1'
#
loop_
_entity.id
_entity.type
_entity.pdbx_description
1 polymer ?
#
loop_
_entity_poly.entity_id
_entity_poly.type
_entity_poly.pdbx_seq_one_letter_code
_entity_poly.pdbx_strand_id
1 'polypeptide(L)'
;MASAKLGTKAVGSIVKLNVNGAAKEFIVVHQGKPSSLYDESCDGTWLLMKDIFEATRWHSSDVNNLENSTIHSILNSTLLNAFESNIRDAIKQVKIPYRKNGGSSGSDQSGANGLLCKIFLLSGYEIGFTTSDNPYFPQDGAKLSYFESGTDTSANNKRIAKLNGSADDWGLRSPFTYSTSLVWLVNYDGVGETSKASNSTGIRPALILPPDMEVDSSGNVTPPPPATHKTLVNGTAYEIKGGKCLVNGTVYNILKGRTLIGGTGYDINFEPDVSLTWYFNETIDITSQPDNFWGYSSGIAVSFVSGYYGFTYDHLIRGYDDTYGVRTLIYYRKITETRELAYRNGWQGEVYRTITFDELPTGDLLTWLQANATPQ
;
A
#
# COMPACT_ATOMS: atom_id res chain seq x y z
N MET A 1 -20.20 -0.15 18.45
CA MET A 1 -20.88 0.67 17.43
C MET A 1 -20.65 0.02 16.08
N ALA A 2 -21.66 -0.02 15.22
CA ALA A 2 -21.49 -0.58 13.87
C ALA A 2 -20.64 0.39 13.04
N SER A 3 -19.45 -0.06 12.63
CA SER A 3 -18.65 0.60 11.60
C SER A 3 -19.11 0.11 10.23
N ALA A 4 -19.11 1.01 9.23
CA ALA A 4 -19.38 0.65 7.84
C ALA A 4 -18.06 0.61 7.07
N LYS A 5 -17.95 -0.26 6.06
CA LYS A 5 -16.78 -0.27 5.19
C LYS A 5 -16.73 0.98 4.32
N LEU A 6 -15.54 1.56 4.14
CA LEU A 6 -15.32 2.77 3.36
C LEU A 6 -15.74 2.58 1.89
N GLY A 7 -15.46 1.40 1.32
CA GLY A 7 -15.85 1.01 -0.03
C GLY A 7 -17.37 0.92 -0.24
N THR A 8 -18.16 0.84 0.82
CA THR A 8 -19.63 0.83 0.75
C THR A 8 -20.25 2.23 0.88
N LYS A 9 -19.44 3.26 1.16
CA LYS A 9 -19.94 4.64 1.21
C LYS A 9 -20.27 5.11 -0.20
N ALA A 10 -21.45 5.72 -0.34
CA ALA A 10 -21.89 6.29 -1.60
C ALA A 10 -20.96 7.44 -2.02
N VAL A 11 -20.72 7.56 -3.33
CA VAL A 11 -20.03 8.71 -3.90
C VAL A 11 -20.76 10.00 -3.49
N GLY A 12 -20.02 11.01 -3.04
CA GLY A 12 -20.53 12.25 -2.44
C GLY A 12 -20.69 12.22 -0.92
N SER A 13 -20.52 11.06 -0.27
CA SER A 13 -20.50 10.98 1.19
C SER A 13 -19.29 11.72 1.77
N ILE A 14 -19.48 12.30 2.97
CA ILE A 14 -18.39 12.90 3.74
C ILE A 14 -17.85 11.89 4.76
N VAL A 15 -16.52 11.75 4.77
CA VAL A 15 -15.76 11.06 5.81
C VAL A 15 -14.72 12.01 6.39
N LYS A 16 -14.09 11.63 7.51
CA LYS A 16 -13.12 12.46 8.22
C LYS A 16 -11.80 11.72 8.37
N LEU A 17 -10.71 12.42 8.06
CA LEU A 17 -9.34 11.98 8.34
C LEU A 17 -8.68 13.03 9.22
N ASN A 18 -7.85 12.61 10.16
CA ASN A 18 -7.14 13.52 11.04
C ASN A 18 -5.85 13.99 10.34
N VAL A 19 -5.71 15.31 10.15
CA VAL A 19 -4.57 15.95 9.48
C VAL A 19 -4.09 17.10 10.35
N ASN A 20 -2.80 17.09 10.74
CA ASN A 20 -2.22 18.01 11.72
C ASN A 20 -3.00 18.04 13.06
N GLY A 21 -3.47 16.88 13.51
CA GLY A 21 -4.22 16.74 14.77
C GLY A 21 -5.64 17.33 14.74
N ALA A 22 -6.14 17.74 13.56
CA ALA A 22 -7.52 18.18 13.38
C ALA A 22 -8.27 17.32 12.35
N ALA A 23 -9.51 16.94 12.68
CA ALA A 23 -10.37 16.21 11.75
C ALA A 23 -10.73 17.09 10.55
N LYS A 24 -10.39 16.64 9.35
CA LYS A 24 -10.71 17.29 8.07
C LYS A 24 -11.72 16.46 7.30
N GLU A 25 -12.66 17.13 6.65
CA GLU A 25 -13.69 16.49 5.83
C GLU A 25 -13.15 16.13 4.44
N PHE A 26 -13.42 14.90 4.01
CA PHE A 26 -13.11 14.39 2.69
C PHE A 26 -14.39 13.88 2.01
N ILE A 27 -14.52 14.16 0.73
CA ILE A 27 -15.59 13.67 -0.13
C ILE A 27 -15.15 12.35 -0.74
N VAL A 28 -16.00 11.33 -0.68
CA VAL A 28 -15.83 10.11 -1.49
C VAL A 28 -16.12 10.46 -2.95
N VAL A 29 -15.09 10.59 -3.78
CA VAL A 29 -15.24 11.08 -5.17
C VAL A 29 -15.34 9.96 -6.21
N HIS A 30 -14.85 8.76 -5.89
CA HIS A 30 -14.94 7.59 -6.74
C HIS A 30 -14.72 6.29 -5.94
N GLN A 31 -15.28 5.19 -6.43
CA GLN A 31 -15.07 3.84 -5.89
C GLN A 31 -14.50 2.96 -6.99
N GLY A 32 -13.44 2.22 -6.68
CA GLY A 32 -12.72 1.35 -7.60
C GLY A 32 -11.71 2.10 -8.48
N LYS A 33 -11.30 1.45 -9.57
CA LYS A 33 -10.39 2.03 -10.58
C LYS A 33 -11.17 2.87 -11.61
N PRO A 34 -10.81 4.15 -11.84
CA PRO A 34 -11.59 5.05 -12.72
C PRO A 34 -11.73 4.60 -14.18
N SER A 35 -10.68 4.00 -14.74
CA SER A 35 -10.69 3.43 -16.10
C SER A 35 -9.44 2.57 -16.33
N SER A 36 -9.32 1.97 -17.52
CA SER A 36 -8.10 1.27 -17.96
C SER A 36 -6.89 2.18 -18.15
N LEU A 37 -7.04 3.51 -18.07
CA LEU A 37 -5.93 4.46 -18.11
C LEU A 37 -5.05 4.39 -16.83
N TYR A 38 -5.61 3.89 -15.74
CA TYR A 38 -4.96 3.85 -14.44
C TYR A 38 -4.27 2.50 -14.20
N ASP A 39 -3.16 2.53 -13.49
CA ASP A 39 -2.50 1.34 -12.96
C ASP A 39 -3.39 0.62 -11.93
N GLU A 40 -3.22 -0.69 -11.74
CA GLU A 40 -4.01 -1.46 -10.76
C GLU A 40 -3.88 -0.95 -9.33
N SER A 41 -2.75 -0.30 -8.99
CA SER A 41 -2.58 0.36 -7.70
C SER A 41 -3.68 1.39 -7.38
N CYS A 42 -4.30 1.98 -8.40
CA CYS A 42 -5.35 2.99 -8.27
C CYS A 42 -6.75 2.45 -7.94
N ASP A 43 -6.91 1.13 -7.82
CA ASP A 43 -8.18 0.53 -7.39
C ASP A 43 -8.40 0.75 -5.88
N GLY A 44 -9.48 1.42 -5.50
CA GLY A 44 -9.78 1.70 -4.09
C GLY A 44 -10.83 2.80 -3.90
N THR A 45 -10.93 3.35 -2.70
CA THR A 45 -11.82 4.49 -2.44
C THR A 45 -11.04 5.79 -2.60
N TRP A 46 -11.43 6.60 -3.58
CA TRP A 46 -10.84 7.90 -3.85
C TRP A 46 -11.49 8.97 -2.97
N LEU A 47 -10.64 9.71 -2.26
CA LEU A 47 -11.06 10.79 -1.36
C LEU A 47 -10.47 12.12 -1.83
N LEU A 48 -11.27 13.17 -1.79
CA LEU A 48 -10.85 14.56 -2.05
C LEU A 48 -11.13 15.40 -0.81
N MET A 49 -10.15 16.16 -0.33
CA MET A 49 -10.39 17.09 0.77
C MET A 49 -11.45 18.12 0.34
N LYS A 50 -12.50 18.23 1.16
CA LYS A 50 -13.69 19.02 0.83
C LYS A 50 -13.36 20.49 0.65
N ASP A 51 -12.65 21.07 1.60
CA ASP A 51 -12.21 22.46 1.57
C ASP A 51 -10.74 22.56 1.16
N ILE A 52 -10.31 23.77 0.80
CA ILE A 52 -8.92 24.08 0.48
C ILE A 52 -8.10 23.98 1.78
N PHE A 53 -7.01 23.21 1.74
CA PHE A 53 -6.19 22.96 2.92
C PHE A 53 -5.37 24.21 3.31
N GLU A 54 -4.60 24.71 2.35
CA GLU A 54 -3.81 25.93 2.43
C GLU A 54 -3.51 26.43 1.01
N ALA A 55 -2.91 27.60 0.88
CA ALA A 55 -2.41 28.08 -0.41
C ALA A 55 -0.89 27.91 -0.47
N THR A 56 -0.41 27.36 -1.58
CA THR A 56 1.03 27.28 -1.86
C THR A 56 1.25 27.36 -3.37
N ARG A 57 2.53 27.40 -3.78
CA ARG A 57 2.89 27.43 -5.19
C ARG A 57 2.91 26.04 -5.79
N TRP A 58 2.54 25.94 -7.06
CA TRP A 58 2.66 24.70 -7.81
C TRP A 58 4.16 24.34 -8.03
N HIS A 59 4.96 25.31 -8.47
CA HIS A 59 6.41 25.16 -8.60
C HIS A 59 7.16 26.49 -8.42
N SER A 60 8.25 26.46 -7.65
CA SER A 60 9.11 27.63 -7.39
C SER A 60 9.75 28.28 -8.62
N SER A 61 9.93 27.56 -9.73
CA SER A 61 10.72 28.00 -10.89
C SER A 61 9.85 28.44 -12.08
N ASP A 62 8.55 28.65 -11.87
CA ASP A 62 7.59 29.05 -12.92
C ASP A 62 7.52 28.07 -14.10
N VAL A 63 7.71 26.77 -13.83
CA VAL A 63 7.59 25.69 -14.81
C VAL A 63 6.48 24.71 -14.42
N ASN A 64 5.73 24.24 -15.41
CA ASN A 64 4.61 23.31 -15.24
C ASN A 64 5.02 21.83 -15.37
N ASN A 65 6.19 21.49 -14.82
CA ASN A 65 6.69 20.11 -14.71
C ASN A 65 6.27 19.48 -13.37
N LEU A 66 5.31 18.54 -13.39
CA LEU A 66 4.67 18.03 -12.16
C LEU A 66 5.61 17.13 -11.36
N GLU A 67 6.32 16.24 -12.04
CA GLU A 67 7.18 15.24 -11.42
C GLU A 67 8.38 15.84 -10.65
N ASN A 68 8.81 17.04 -11.01
CA ASN A 68 9.85 17.79 -10.29
C ASN A 68 9.31 19.01 -9.52
N SER A 69 7.98 19.12 -9.40
CA SER A 69 7.35 20.31 -8.83
C SER A 69 7.48 20.42 -7.31
N THR A 70 7.47 21.66 -6.83
CA THR A 70 7.39 21.97 -5.40
C THR A 70 6.14 21.33 -4.78
N ILE A 71 4.99 21.39 -5.47
CA ILE A 71 3.75 20.82 -4.96
C ILE A 71 3.80 19.31 -4.84
N HIS A 72 4.37 18.58 -5.81
CA HIS A 72 4.49 17.13 -5.74
C HIS A 72 5.31 16.69 -4.52
N SER A 73 6.41 17.42 -4.25
CA SER A 73 7.23 17.21 -3.05
C SER A 73 6.47 17.49 -1.75
N ILE A 74 5.79 18.63 -1.63
CA ILE A 74 5.00 18.99 -0.44
C ILE A 74 3.92 17.96 -0.15
N LEU A 75 3.17 17.53 -1.17
CA LEU A 75 2.09 16.55 -1.01
C LEU A 75 2.62 15.20 -0.51
N ASN A 76 3.74 14.73 -1.03
CA ASN A 76 4.29 13.39 -0.74
C ASN A 76 5.33 13.36 0.39
N SER A 77 5.60 14.50 1.03
CA SER A 77 6.44 14.60 2.22
C SER A 77 5.71 15.29 3.37
N THR A 78 5.67 16.62 3.39
CA THR A 78 5.09 17.43 4.46
C THR A 78 3.63 17.08 4.73
N LEU A 79 2.78 17.08 3.71
CA LEU A 79 1.36 16.80 3.90
C LEU A 79 1.10 15.32 4.21
N LEU A 80 1.80 14.40 3.55
CA LEU A 80 1.69 12.97 3.88
C LEU A 80 2.02 12.70 5.36
N ASN A 81 3.05 13.37 5.89
CA ASN A 81 3.43 13.24 7.29
C ASN A 81 2.51 13.97 8.27
N ALA A 82 1.58 14.81 7.78
CA ALA A 82 0.56 15.46 8.60
C ALA A 82 -0.60 14.52 8.96
N PHE A 83 -0.78 13.41 8.23
CA PHE A 83 -1.78 12.40 8.58
C PHE A 83 -1.35 11.60 9.81
N GLU A 84 -2.33 11.20 10.64
CA GLU A 84 -2.09 10.21 11.69
C GLU A 84 -1.45 8.94 11.12
N SER A 85 -0.55 8.31 11.88
CA SER A 85 0.31 7.23 11.38
C SER A 85 -0.49 6.09 10.76
N ASN A 86 -1.55 5.62 11.43
CA ASN A 86 -2.41 4.56 10.94
C ASN A 86 -3.08 4.89 9.59
N ILE A 87 -3.47 6.15 9.36
CA ILE A 87 -4.03 6.60 8.08
C ILE A 87 -2.92 6.77 7.05
N ARG A 88 -1.81 7.42 7.42
CA ARG A 88 -0.64 7.63 6.56
C ARG A 88 -0.10 6.33 5.98
N ASP A 89 -0.05 5.29 6.81
CA ASP A 89 0.45 3.97 6.44
C ASP A 89 -0.54 3.25 5.52
N ALA A 90 -1.85 3.48 5.72
CA ALA A 90 -2.91 2.94 4.87
C ALA A 90 -3.09 3.65 3.51
N ILE A 91 -2.63 4.92 3.36
CA ILE A 91 -2.69 5.62 2.07
C ILE A 91 -1.91 4.81 1.03
N LYS A 92 -2.61 4.42 -0.04
CA LYS A 92 -2.04 3.62 -1.12
C LYS A 92 -0.97 4.40 -1.86
N GLN A 93 0.15 3.75 -2.17
CA GLN A 93 1.08 4.24 -3.17
C GLN A 93 0.57 3.84 -4.55
N VAL A 94 0.40 4.81 -5.44
CA VAL A 94 -0.35 4.68 -6.69
C VAL A 94 0.43 5.28 -7.85
N LYS A 95 0.10 4.87 -9.09
CA LYS A 95 0.62 5.47 -10.32
C LYS A 95 -0.50 6.15 -11.10
N ILE A 96 -0.61 7.47 -10.97
CA ILE A 96 -1.67 8.26 -11.62
C ILE A 96 -1.28 8.70 -13.04
N PRO A 97 -2.24 8.81 -13.97
CA PRO A 97 -2.02 9.48 -15.24
C PRO A 97 -1.61 10.93 -15.04
N TYR A 98 -0.66 11.38 -15.85
CA TYR A 98 -0.10 12.73 -15.77
C TYR A 98 0.58 13.11 -17.09
N ARG A 99 0.87 14.39 -17.30
CA ARG A 99 1.68 14.85 -18.43
C ARG A 99 3.14 15.00 -18.03
N LYS A 100 3.98 14.07 -18.49
CA LYS A 100 5.44 14.10 -18.26
C LYS A 100 6.09 15.25 -19.02
N ASN A 101 7.08 15.89 -18.41
CA ASN A 101 7.83 17.04 -18.90
C ASN A 101 7.04 18.37 -19.02
N GLY A 102 5.74 18.39 -18.71
CA GLY A 102 4.91 19.60 -18.78
C GLY A 102 4.71 20.15 -20.21
N GLY A 103 3.95 21.24 -20.31
CA GLY A 103 3.79 22.08 -21.51
C GLY A 103 3.63 21.41 -22.87
N SER A 104 4.11 22.10 -23.91
CA SER A 104 3.87 21.77 -25.33
C SER A 104 4.70 20.60 -25.86
N SER A 105 5.85 20.33 -25.24
CA SER A 105 6.73 19.20 -25.57
C SER A 105 6.52 17.98 -24.68
N GLY A 106 5.61 18.04 -23.71
CA GLY A 106 5.29 16.93 -22.81
C GLY A 106 4.57 15.77 -23.50
N SER A 107 4.42 14.68 -22.75
CA SER A 107 3.68 13.49 -23.20
C SER A 107 2.83 12.93 -22.08
N ASP A 108 1.59 12.57 -22.41
CA ASP A 108 0.64 12.03 -21.45
C ASP A 108 1.02 10.58 -21.13
N GLN A 109 1.12 10.26 -19.85
CA GLN A 109 1.51 8.96 -19.31
C GLN A 109 0.32 8.31 -18.61
N SER A 110 0.29 6.98 -18.62
CA SER A 110 -0.79 6.16 -18.07
C SER A 110 -0.28 4.80 -17.60
N GLY A 111 -1.11 4.05 -16.87
CA GLY A 111 -0.82 2.71 -16.38
C GLY A 111 0.52 2.64 -15.63
N ALA A 112 1.35 1.65 -15.99
CA ALA A 112 2.63 1.40 -15.34
C ALA A 112 3.64 2.57 -15.44
N ASN A 113 3.44 3.49 -16.39
CA ASN A 113 4.26 4.70 -16.59
C ASN A 113 3.70 5.94 -15.86
N GLY A 114 2.59 5.81 -15.12
CA GLY A 114 2.01 6.88 -14.33
C GLY A 114 2.96 7.42 -13.25
N LEU A 115 2.65 8.61 -12.74
CA LEU A 115 3.44 9.27 -11.70
C LEU A 115 3.19 8.57 -10.36
N LEU A 116 4.27 8.08 -9.74
CA LEU A 116 4.24 7.43 -8.43
C LEU A 116 3.98 8.47 -7.33
N CYS A 117 2.89 8.32 -6.58
CA CYS A 117 2.55 9.20 -5.46
C CYS A 117 1.65 8.50 -4.43
N LYS A 118 1.50 9.11 -3.26
CA LYS A 118 0.45 8.79 -2.27
C LYS A 118 -0.63 9.87 -2.22
N ILE A 119 -0.21 11.14 -2.27
CA ILE A 119 -1.11 12.29 -2.28
C ILE A 119 -0.87 13.09 -3.56
N PHE A 120 -1.97 13.54 -4.18
CA PHE A 120 -1.95 14.25 -5.46
C PHE A 120 -3.07 15.29 -5.53
N LEU A 121 -2.97 16.21 -6.50
CA LEU A 121 -4.10 17.05 -6.91
C LEU A 121 -4.88 16.34 -8.02
N LEU A 122 -6.20 16.56 -8.09
CA LEU A 122 -6.99 16.04 -9.21
C LEU A 122 -6.58 16.68 -10.54
N SER A 123 -6.81 15.98 -11.65
CA SER A 123 -6.64 16.52 -13.00
C SER A 123 -7.91 17.18 -13.53
N GLY A 124 -7.78 17.94 -14.62
CA GLY A 124 -8.91 18.49 -15.36
C GLY A 124 -9.89 17.41 -15.80
N TYR A 125 -9.37 16.30 -16.33
CA TYR A 125 -10.20 15.15 -16.75
C TYR A 125 -10.96 14.53 -15.59
N GLU A 126 -10.33 14.40 -14.42
CA GLU A 126 -10.97 13.83 -13.22
C GLU A 126 -12.13 14.67 -12.69
N ILE A 127 -12.09 15.99 -12.89
CA ILE A 127 -13.18 16.91 -12.52
C ILE A 127 -14.13 17.22 -13.67
N GLY A 128 -14.04 16.48 -14.78
CA GLY A 128 -15.02 16.50 -15.87
C GLY A 128 -14.75 17.49 -17.00
N PHE A 129 -13.59 18.14 -17.04
CA PHE A 129 -13.13 18.86 -18.23
C PHE A 129 -12.53 17.90 -19.26
N THR A 130 -12.49 18.31 -20.51
CA THR A 130 -11.86 17.57 -21.61
C THR A 130 -11.23 18.52 -22.63
N THR A 131 -10.58 17.96 -23.65
CA THR A 131 -10.10 18.74 -24.80
C THR A 131 -11.22 19.36 -25.63
N SER A 132 -12.48 18.92 -25.45
CA SER A 132 -13.65 19.55 -26.09
C SER A 132 -14.02 20.88 -25.42
N ASP A 133 -13.75 21.03 -24.12
CA ASP A 133 -13.96 22.27 -23.37
C ASP A 133 -12.82 23.26 -23.64
N ASN A 134 -11.58 22.75 -23.65
CA ASN A 134 -10.42 23.52 -24.07
C ASN A 134 -9.33 22.58 -24.63
N PRO A 135 -8.81 22.81 -25.85
CA PRO A 135 -7.85 21.91 -26.50
C PRO A 135 -6.51 21.81 -25.77
N TYR A 136 -6.25 22.68 -24.79
CA TYR A 136 -5.01 22.71 -24.03
C TYR A 136 -5.06 21.98 -22.68
N PHE A 137 -6.14 21.22 -22.42
CA PHE A 137 -6.13 20.20 -21.37
C PHE A 137 -5.32 18.98 -21.83
N PRO A 138 -4.41 18.45 -20.99
CA PRO A 138 -3.78 17.16 -21.22
C PRO A 138 -4.77 16.01 -20.97
N GLN A 139 -4.56 14.84 -21.60
CA GLN A 139 -5.35 13.63 -21.34
C GLN A 139 -4.78 12.87 -20.12
N ASP A 140 -4.79 13.52 -18.97
CA ASP A 140 -4.11 13.10 -17.74
C ASP A 140 -5.06 12.52 -16.67
N GLY A 141 -6.14 11.89 -17.09
CA GLY A 141 -7.05 11.18 -16.21
C GLY A 141 -8.35 10.76 -16.89
N ALA A 142 -9.29 10.27 -16.09
CA ALA A 142 -10.67 10.01 -16.48
C ALA A 142 -11.62 10.58 -15.41
N LYS A 143 -12.80 11.04 -15.84
CA LYS A 143 -13.77 11.67 -14.94
C LYS A 143 -14.12 10.78 -13.76
N LEU A 144 -14.02 11.32 -12.56
CA LEU A 144 -14.45 10.66 -11.32
C LEU A 144 -15.95 10.80 -11.13
N SER A 145 -16.57 9.81 -10.48
CA SER A 145 -18.03 9.65 -10.43
C SER A 145 -18.77 10.80 -9.73
N TYR A 146 -18.10 11.54 -8.85
CA TYR A 146 -18.68 12.69 -8.17
C TYR A 146 -18.90 13.90 -9.09
N PHE A 147 -18.08 14.05 -10.13
CA PHE A 147 -18.08 15.21 -11.00
C PHE A 147 -18.95 15.00 -12.25
N GLU A 148 -19.46 16.11 -12.77
CA GLU A 148 -20.23 16.15 -14.01
C GLU A 148 -19.33 16.64 -15.15
N SER A 149 -19.62 16.19 -16.37
CA SER A 149 -18.86 16.56 -17.56
C SER A 149 -19.25 17.96 -18.03
N GLY A 150 -18.30 18.72 -18.58
CA GLY A 150 -18.57 20.02 -19.20
C GLY A 150 -18.52 21.21 -18.25
N THR A 151 -19.03 22.36 -18.70
CA THR A 151 -18.87 23.69 -18.08
C THR A 151 -20.20 24.33 -17.67
N ASP A 152 -21.29 23.56 -17.65
CA ASP A 152 -22.59 24.07 -17.21
C ASP A 152 -22.59 24.39 -15.70
N THR A 153 -23.63 25.10 -15.25
CA THR A 153 -23.76 25.52 -13.85
C THR A 153 -23.74 24.33 -12.88
N SER A 154 -24.29 23.18 -13.27
CA SER A 154 -24.33 21.99 -12.42
C SER A 154 -22.93 21.40 -12.22
N ALA A 155 -22.17 21.27 -13.32
CA ALA A 155 -20.80 20.80 -13.30
C ALA A 155 -19.87 21.75 -12.54
N ASN A 156 -19.99 23.06 -12.75
CA ASN A 156 -19.19 24.06 -12.04
C ASN A 156 -19.47 24.03 -10.53
N ASN A 157 -20.73 23.88 -10.11
CA ASN A 157 -21.10 23.78 -8.70
C ASN A 157 -20.43 22.59 -7.98
N LYS A 158 -20.09 21.50 -8.69
CA LYS A 158 -19.36 20.35 -8.11
C LYS A 158 -17.89 20.67 -7.79
N ARG A 159 -17.34 21.72 -8.41
CA ARG A 159 -15.90 22.06 -8.32
C ARG A 159 -15.61 23.15 -7.30
N ILE A 160 -16.61 23.91 -6.86
CA ILE A 160 -16.47 24.97 -5.86
C ILE A 160 -15.91 24.40 -4.55
N ALA A 161 -14.90 25.07 -4.01
CA ALA A 161 -14.26 24.73 -2.74
C ALA A 161 -14.04 26.00 -1.92
N LYS A 162 -13.94 25.85 -0.59
CA LYS A 162 -13.82 26.99 0.31
C LYS A 162 -12.44 27.07 0.93
N LEU A 163 -11.92 28.29 1.07
CA LEU A 163 -10.83 28.64 1.96
C LEU A 163 -11.38 29.57 3.05
N ASN A 164 -11.21 29.19 4.32
CA ASN A 164 -11.72 29.97 5.47
C ASN A 164 -13.23 30.32 5.36
N GLY A 165 -14.03 29.43 4.79
CA GLY A 165 -15.48 29.56 4.68
C GLY A 165 -16.00 30.27 3.42
N SER A 166 -15.13 30.88 2.62
CA SER A 166 -15.48 31.55 1.35
C SER A 166 -14.98 30.76 0.15
N ALA A 167 -15.71 30.79 -0.96
CA ALA A 167 -15.27 30.15 -2.20
C ALA A 167 -13.96 30.79 -2.69
N ASP A 168 -13.01 29.97 -3.14
CA ASP A 168 -11.67 30.43 -3.51
C ASP A 168 -11.06 29.53 -4.60
N ASP A 169 -9.98 29.98 -5.24
CA ASP A 169 -9.32 29.22 -6.30
C ASP A 169 -8.45 28.05 -5.78
N TRP A 170 -8.46 26.94 -6.52
CA TRP A 170 -7.65 25.77 -6.21
C TRP A 170 -7.06 25.07 -7.44
N GLY A 171 -5.84 24.59 -7.29
CA GLY A 171 -5.00 24.11 -8.39
C GLY A 171 -5.26 22.66 -8.75
N LEU A 172 -5.04 22.34 -10.03
CA LEU A 172 -5.05 20.99 -10.57
C LEU A 172 -3.62 20.49 -10.80
N ARG A 173 -3.44 19.18 -10.93
CA ARG A 173 -2.14 18.64 -11.37
C ARG A 173 -1.89 18.85 -12.87
N SER A 174 -2.92 19.24 -13.62
CA SER A 174 -2.87 19.37 -15.08
C SER A 174 -2.09 20.61 -15.50
N PRO A 175 -0.97 20.47 -16.24
CA PRO A 175 -0.32 21.60 -16.89
C PRO A 175 -1.17 22.12 -18.06
N PHE A 176 -1.05 23.41 -18.37
CA PHE A 176 -1.59 23.99 -19.60
C PHE A 176 -0.68 23.62 -20.77
N THR A 177 -1.17 22.87 -21.76
CA THR A 177 -0.28 22.27 -22.77
C THR A 177 0.31 23.25 -23.77
N TYR A 178 -0.23 24.47 -23.90
CA TYR A 178 0.34 25.49 -24.82
C TYR A 178 1.49 26.32 -24.20
N SER A 179 1.67 26.27 -22.88
CA SER A 179 2.73 27.00 -22.17
C SER A 179 3.57 26.05 -21.35
N THR A 180 4.83 26.41 -21.07
CA THR A 180 5.67 25.70 -20.11
C THR A 180 5.57 26.25 -18.69
N SER A 181 4.82 27.33 -18.46
CA SER A 181 4.73 28.02 -17.16
C SER A 181 3.34 28.05 -16.54
N LEU A 182 2.29 27.69 -17.29
CA LEU A 182 0.90 27.78 -16.82
C LEU A 182 0.37 26.41 -16.38
N VAL A 183 -0.44 26.40 -15.33
CA VAL A 183 -1.16 25.24 -14.81
C VAL A 183 -2.65 25.54 -14.73
N TRP A 184 -3.47 24.50 -14.85
CA TRP A 184 -4.91 24.63 -14.70
C TRP A 184 -5.30 24.74 -13.22
N LEU A 185 -6.30 25.56 -12.95
CA LEU A 185 -6.97 25.71 -11.66
C LEU A 185 -8.48 25.83 -11.86
N VAL A 186 -9.22 25.81 -10.77
CA VAL A 186 -10.64 26.10 -10.72
C VAL A 186 -10.82 27.37 -9.89
N ASN A 187 -11.58 28.35 -10.40
CA ASN A 187 -11.88 29.60 -9.68
C ASN A 187 -13.06 29.44 -8.68
N TYR A 188 -13.41 30.53 -7.99
CA TYR A 188 -14.48 30.54 -6.98
C TYR A 188 -15.88 30.20 -7.54
N ASP A 189 -16.11 30.31 -8.85
CA ASP A 189 -17.35 29.94 -9.53
C ASP A 189 -17.32 28.50 -10.07
N GLY A 190 -16.24 27.75 -9.86
CA GLY A 190 -16.09 26.39 -10.36
C GLY A 190 -15.63 26.29 -11.82
N VAL A 191 -15.24 27.41 -12.43
CA VAL A 191 -14.78 27.49 -13.83
C VAL A 191 -13.28 27.21 -13.92
N GLY A 192 -12.86 26.51 -14.98
CA GLY A 192 -11.46 26.24 -15.26
C GLY A 192 -10.71 27.46 -15.79
N GLU A 193 -9.59 27.80 -15.15
CA GLU A 193 -8.70 28.90 -15.55
C GLU A 193 -7.24 28.45 -15.50
N THR A 194 -6.33 29.31 -15.96
CA THR A 194 -4.89 29.06 -15.89
C THR A 194 -4.18 30.10 -15.06
N SER A 195 -3.20 29.68 -14.27
CA SER A 195 -2.30 30.58 -13.53
C SER A 195 -0.85 30.14 -13.72
N LYS A 196 0.08 31.04 -13.42
CA LYS A 196 1.50 30.71 -13.39
C LYS A 196 1.78 29.66 -12.33
N ALA A 197 2.62 28.68 -12.65
CA ALA A 197 3.05 27.65 -11.70
C ALA A 197 3.72 28.24 -10.45
N SER A 198 4.34 29.41 -10.59
CA SER A 198 4.95 30.15 -9.47
C SER A 198 3.97 30.92 -8.59
N ASN A 199 2.72 31.13 -9.03
CA ASN A 199 1.70 31.79 -8.24
C ASN A 199 1.23 30.88 -7.10
N SER A 200 0.82 31.52 -6.01
CA SER A 200 0.15 30.81 -4.92
C SER A 200 -1.29 30.50 -5.32
N THR A 201 -1.73 29.27 -5.08
CA THR A 201 -3.10 28.80 -5.34
C THR A 201 -3.50 27.80 -4.24
N GLY A 202 -4.80 27.70 -3.94
CA GLY A 202 -5.32 26.73 -3.00
C GLY A 202 -4.99 25.28 -3.39
N ILE A 203 -4.70 24.43 -2.40
CA ILE A 203 -4.51 22.99 -2.62
C ILE A 203 -5.68 22.19 -2.06
N ARG A 204 -6.22 21.28 -2.87
CA ARG A 204 -7.20 20.26 -2.47
C ARG A 204 -6.59 18.87 -2.66
N PRO A 205 -6.02 18.30 -1.59
CA PRO A 205 -5.39 16.99 -1.66
C PRO A 205 -6.40 15.88 -1.96
N ALA A 206 -6.03 14.99 -2.85
CA ALA A 206 -6.69 13.73 -3.11
C ALA A 206 -5.77 12.56 -2.75
N LEU A 207 -6.38 11.44 -2.35
CA LEU A 207 -5.71 10.20 -1.96
C LEU A 207 -6.61 8.99 -2.18
N ILE A 208 -6.03 7.80 -2.15
CA ILE A 208 -6.76 6.53 -2.28
C ILE A 208 -6.52 5.69 -1.03
N LEU A 209 -7.60 5.21 -0.43
CA LEU A 209 -7.57 4.27 0.69
C LEU A 209 -8.09 2.88 0.26
N PRO A 210 -7.65 1.81 0.95
CA PRO A 210 -8.28 0.49 0.81
C PRO A 210 -9.79 0.55 1.11
N PRO A 211 -10.62 -0.17 0.35
CA PRO A 211 -12.08 -0.13 0.52
C PRO A 211 -12.56 -0.82 1.82
N ASP A 212 -11.74 -1.67 2.44
CA ASP A 212 -12.02 -2.41 3.67
C ASP A 212 -11.73 -1.62 4.96
N MET A 213 -11.18 -0.40 4.84
CA MET A 213 -11.13 0.59 5.91
C MET A 213 -12.53 0.81 6.50
N GLU A 214 -12.58 1.20 7.77
CA GLU A 214 -13.84 1.37 8.49
C GLU A 214 -14.16 2.83 8.71
N VAL A 215 -15.45 3.15 8.69
CA VAL A 215 -15.97 4.48 9.01
C VAL A 215 -16.87 4.34 10.23
N ASP A 216 -16.47 5.01 11.32
CA ASP A 216 -17.23 5.03 12.57
C ASP A 216 -18.52 5.87 12.45
N SER A 217 -19.32 5.88 13.51
CA SER A 217 -20.58 6.66 13.56
C SER A 217 -20.38 8.18 13.51
N SER A 218 -19.17 8.67 13.79
CA SER A 218 -18.79 10.09 13.76
C SER A 218 -18.23 10.51 12.39
N GLY A 219 -18.09 9.55 11.46
CA GLY A 219 -17.55 9.72 10.12
C GLY A 219 -16.04 9.57 10.03
N ASN A 220 -15.34 9.22 11.11
CA ASN A 220 -13.88 9.05 11.06
C ASN A 220 -13.53 7.75 10.36
N VAL A 221 -12.55 7.81 9.47
CA VAL A 221 -11.97 6.60 8.87
C VAL A 221 -10.92 6.03 9.81
N THR A 222 -10.94 4.73 10.03
CA THR A 222 -9.92 3.98 10.78
C THR A 222 -9.53 2.74 10.00
N PRO A 223 -8.33 2.17 10.23
CA PRO A 223 -8.03 0.83 9.78
C PRO A 223 -9.14 -0.14 10.21
N PRO A 224 -9.39 -1.22 9.45
CA PRO A 224 -10.21 -2.29 9.97
C PRO A 224 -9.60 -2.79 11.30
N PRO A 225 -10.43 -3.26 12.25
CA PRO A 225 -9.94 -3.95 13.42
C PRO A 225 -8.95 -5.04 12.98
N PRO A 226 -7.89 -5.29 13.74
CA PRO A 226 -7.01 -6.42 13.48
C PRO A 226 -7.86 -7.66 13.26
N ALA A 227 -7.51 -8.49 12.26
CA ALA A 227 -8.19 -9.74 12.03
C ALA A 227 -8.30 -10.48 13.37
N THR A 228 -9.53 -10.77 13.80
CA THR A 228 -9.75 -11.51 15.04
C THR A 228 -9.43 -12.97 14.74
N HIS A 229 -8.18 -13.37 14.99
CA HIS A 229 -7.84 -14.79 14.94
C HIS A 229 -8.65 -15.49 16.03
N LYS A 230 -9.39 -16.52 15.64
CA LYS A 230 -10.15 -17.36 16.56
C LYS A 230 -9.48 -18.71 16.66
N THR A 231 -9.46 -19.26 17.86
CA THR A 231 -9.02 -20.64 18.12
C THR A 231 -10.13 -21.42 18.81
N LEU A 232 -10.15 -22.73 18.63
CA LEU A 232 -11.08 -23.63 19.30
C LEU A 232 -10.38 -24.29 20.49
N VAL A 233 -10.92 -24.11 21.69
CA VAL A 233 -10.52 -24.88 22.88
C VAL A 233 -11.73 -25.70 23.31
N ASN A 234 -11.64 -27.03 23.23
CA ASN A 234 -12.72 -27.97 23.55
C ASN A 234 -14.05 -27.63 22.87
N GLY A 235 -14.00 -27.26 21.58
CA GLY A 235 -15.18 -26.92 20.78
C GLY A 235 -15.77 -25.52 21.03
N THR A 236 -15.18 -24.73 21.93
CA THR A 236 -15.58 -23.33 22.16
C THR A 236 -14.59 -22.40 21.45
N ALA A 237 -15.09 -21.41 20.71
CA ALA A 237 -14.28 -20.45 19.99
C ALA A 237 -13.84 -19.28 20.88
N TYR A 238 -12.55 -18.93 20.84
CA TYR A 238 -11.93 -17.86 21.63
C TYR A 238 -11.17 -16.88 20.75
N GLU A 239 -11.25 -15.60 21.08
CA GLU A 239 -10.56 -14.50 20.40
C GLU A 239 -9.09 -14.42 20.84
N ILE A 240 -8.17 -14.31 19.89
CA ILE A 240 -6.73 -14.12 20.14
C ILE A 240 -6.41 -12.63 20.08
N LYS A 241 -5.79 -12.10 21.15
CA LYS A 241 -5.32 -10.71 21.24
C LYS A 241 -3.83 -10.69 21.53
N GLY A 242 -3.01 -10.36 20.53
CA GLY A 242 -1.59 -10.03 20.71
C GLY A 242 -0.76 -11.10 21.43
N GLY A 243 -0.79 -12.35 20.94
CA GLY A 243 -0.04 -13.46 21.55
C GLY A 243 -0.63 -13.95 22.87
N LYS A 244 -1.88 -13.62 23.18
CA LYS A 244 -2.64 -14.13 24.32
C LYS A 244 -4.04 -14.56 23.86
N CYS A 245 -4.60 -15.59 24.49
CA CYS A 245 -6.00 -15.96 24.30
C CYS A 245 -6.79 -15.75 25.61
N LEU A 246 -8.03 -15.27 25.49
CA LEU A 246 -8.93 -15.10 26.62
C LEU A 246 -9.88 -16.30 26.68
N VAL A 247 -9.85 -17.07 27.76
CA VAL A 247 -10.73 -18.24 27.96
C VAL A 247 -11.51 -18.03 29.26
N ASN A 248 -12.84 -17.89 29.13
CA ASN A 248 -13.76 -17.66 30.25
C ASN A 248 -13.30 -16.55 31.22
N GLY A 249 -12.82 -15.43 30.67
CA GLY A 249 -12.35 -14.27 31.46
C GLY A 249 -10.93 -14.40 32.01
N THR A 250 -10.25 -15.54 31.81
CA THR A 250 -8.85 -15.75 32.19
C THR A 250 -7.94 -15.62 30.99
N VAL A 251 -6.85 -14.86 31.13
CA VAL A 251 -5.89 -14.60 30.04
C VAL A 251 -4.77 -15.65 30.09
N TYR A 252 -4.50 -16.28 28.95
CA TYR A 252 -3.41 -17.24 28.77
C TYR A 252 -2.42 -16.75 27.71
N ASN A 253 -1.12 -16.99 27.95
CA ASN A 253 -0.09 -16.67 26.96
C ASN A 253 -0.10 -17.71 25.83
N ILE A 254 0.16 -17.24 24.61
CA ILE A 254 0.43 -18.07 23.45
C ILE A 254 1.95 -18.04 23.23
N LEU A 255 2.58 -19.20 23.33
CA LEU A 255 4.01 -19.38 23.10
C LEU A 255 4.17 -20.42 21.99
N LYS A 256 4.85 -20.04 20.90
CA LYS A 256 5.13 -20.94 19.76
C LYS A 256 3.85 -21.63 19.23
N GLY A 257 2.76 -20.89 19.06
CA GLY A 257 1.49 -21.43 18.57
C GLY A 257 0.74 -22.33 19.55
N ARG A 258 1.12 -22.36 20.83
CA ARG A 258 0.46 -23.18 21.86
C ARG A 258 0.07 -22.35 23.08
N THR A 259 -0.98 -22.77 23.78
CA THR A 259 -1.34 -22.24 25.09
C THR A 259 -1.58 -23.37 26.09
N LEU A 260 -1.41 -23.09 27.38
CA LEU A 260 -1.60 -24.06 28.46
C LEU A 260 -2.78 -23.64 29.33
N ILE A 261 -3.86 -24.42 29.31
CA ILE A 261 -5.09 -24.14 30.06
C ILE A 261 -5.30 -25.26 31.07
N GLY A 262 -5.22 -24.95 32.36
CA GLY A 262 -5.43 -25.93 33.44
C GLY A 262 -4.44 -27.10 33.42
N GLY A 263 -3.22 -26.90 32.87
CA GLY A 263 -2.21 -27.95 32.73
C GLY A 263 -2.30 -28.77 31.44
N THR A 264 -3.33 -28.56 30.63
CA THR A 264 -3.48 -29.18 29.30
C THR A 264 -2.97 -28.23 28.21
N GLY A 265 -2.13 -28.72 27.31
CA GLY A 265 -1.65 -27.96 26.15
C GLY A 265 -2.66 -27.97 25.01
N TYR A 266 -2.90 -26.81 24.40
CA TYR A 266 -3.76 -26.64 23.25
C TYR A 266 -2.97 -25.99 22.10
N ASP A 267 -3.05 -26.59 20.93
CA ASP A 267 -2.55 -26.00 19.69
C ASP A 267 -3.49 -24.86 19.25
N ILE A 268 -2.89 -23.70 19.03
CA ILE A 268 -3.56 -22.52 18.49
C ILE A 268 -3.23 -22.51 17.00
N ASN A 269 -4.14 -23.08 16.19
CA ASN A 269 -4.04 -22.94 14.75
C ASN A 269 -4.44 -21.50 14.40
N PHE A 270 -3.44 -20.65 14.18
CA PHE A 270 -3.64 -19.57 13.23
C PHE A 270 -3.95 -20.29 11.92
N GLU A 271 -5.13 -20.09 11.32
CA GLU A 271 -5.23 -20.35 9.88
C GLU A 271 -4.06 -19.59 9.26
N PRO A 272 -3.05 -20.27 8.70
CA PRO A 272 -1.95 -19.54 8.16
C PRO A 272 -2.50 -18.79 6.96
N ASP A 273 -2.43 -17.46 7.00
CA ASP A 273 -2.00 -16.77 5.79
C ASP A 273 -0.71 -17.48 5.40
N VAL A 274 -0.79 -18.34 4.39
CA VAL A 274 0.30 -19.19 3.94
C VAL A 274 1.35 -18.28 3.32
N SER A 275 2.18 -17.70 4.18
CA SER A 275 3.19 -16.74 3.79
C SER A 275 4.20 -17.44 2.87
N LEU A 276 4.51 -16.79 1.76
CA LEU A 276 5.59 -17.24 0.87
C LEU A 276 6.95 -17.00 1.52
N THR A 277 7.04 -16.16 2.57
CA THR A 277 8.29 -15.81 3.25
C THR A 277 8.30 -16.30 4.70
N TRP A 278 9.41 -16.90 5.12
CA TRP A 278 9.59 -17.48 6.45
C TRP A 278 10.91 -17.02 7.09
N TYR A 279 10.85 -16.66 8.37
CA TYR A 279 11.99 -16.22 9.18
C TYR A 279 12.54 -17.32 10.08
N PHE A 280 13.87 -17.46 10.11
CA PHE A 280 14.59 -18.35 11.02
C PHE A 280 15.40 -17.54 12.04
N ASN A 281 15.11 -17.77 13.32
CA ASN A 281 15.70 -17.02 14.44
C ASN A 281 16.73 -17.84 15.24
N GLU A 282 16.86 -19.15 14.97
CA GLU A 282 17.69 -20.09 15.73
C GLU A 282 18.35 -21.12 14.80
N THR A 283 19.47 -21.69 15.23
CA THR A 283 20.19 -22.75 14.50
C THR A 283 19.29 -23.95 14.24
N ILE A 284 19.21 -24.34 12.97
CA ILE A 284 18.30 -25.40 12.50
C ILE A 284 19.00 -26.76 12.51
N ASP A 285 18.36 -27.78 13.10
CA ASP A 285 18.79 -29.18 13.00
C ASP A 285 17.89 -29.97 12.04
N ILE A 286 18.45 -30.36 10.89
CA ILE A 286 17.76 -31.15 9.86
C ILE A 286 18.18 -32.63 9.84
N THR A 287 18.95 -33.10 10.83
CA THR A 287 19.46 -34.48 10.87
C THR A 287 18.40 -35.57 11.01
N SER A 288 17.22 -35.21 11.47
CA SER A 288 16.11 -36.12 11.71
C SER A 288 15.11 -36.19 10.55
N GLN A 289 15.37 -35.49 9.43
CA GLN A 289 14.42 -35.32 8.33
C GLN A 289 14.72 -36.23 7.13
N PRO A 290 13.70 -36.75 6.43
CA PRO A 290 13.72 -38.11 5.88
C PRO A 290 14.18 -38.24 4.42
N ASP A 291 14.68 -37.20 3.76
CA ASP A 291 15.09 -37.36 2.37
C ASP A 291 16.52 -37.93 2.27
N ASN A 292 16.61 -39.24 2.03
CA ASN A 292 17.85 -39.90 1.61
C ASN A 292 18.14 -39.53 0.16
N PHE A 293 18.75 -38.37 -0.02
CA PHE A 293 18.99 -37.81 -1.34
C PHE A 293 20.49 -37.83 -1.68
N TRP A 294 20.85 -38.60 -2.71
CA TRP A 294 22.14 -38.52 -3.41
C TRP A 294 23.40 -38.53 -2.51
N GLY A 295 23.47 -39.50 -1.60
CA GLY A 295 24.60 -39.67 -0.68
C GLY A 295 24.55 -38.81 0.58
N TYR A 296 23.54 -37.95 0.71
CA TYR A 296 23.22 -37.24 1.95
C TYR A 296 22.15 -38.00 2.73
N SER A 297 22.43 -38.25 4.02
CA SER A 297 21.53 -38.96 4.93
C SER A 297 20.43 -38.07 5.54
N SER A 298 20.34 -36.80 5.12
CA SER A 298 19.39 -35.83 5.67
C SER A 298 19.23 -34.62 4.75
N GLY A 299 17.99 -34.34 4.34
CA GLY A 299 17.62 -33.23 3.46
C GLY A 299 16.11 -33.01 3.42
N ILE A 300 15.69 -31.86 2.86
CA ILE A 300 14.28 -31.48 2.68
C ILE A 300 14.11 -30.94 1.26
N ALA A 301 13.16 -31.49 0.51
CA ALA A 301 12.78 -30.97 -0.80
C ALA A 301 12.15 -29.58 -0.67
N VAL A 302 12.59 -28.64 -1.51
CA VAL A 302 12.10 -27.26 -1.59
C VAL A 302 11.96 -26.82 -3.03
N SER A 303 11.34 -25.66 -3.28
CA SER A 303 11.39 -25.01 -4.59
C SER A 303 11.37 -23.50 -4.39
N PHE A 304 12.51 -22.83 -4.60
CA PHE A 304 12.60 -21.38 -4.48
C PHE A 304 13.79 -20.77 -5.22
N VAL A 305 13.70 -19.47 -5.57
CA VAL A 305 14.79 -18.70 -6.16
C VAL A 305 15.61 -17.93 -5.11
N SER A 306 16.92 -18.18 -5.03
CA SER A 306 17.83 -17.36 -4.20
C SER A 306 18.03 -15.98 -4.85
N GLY A 307 17.82 -14.91 -4.07
CA GLY A 307 17.94 -13.52 -4.54
C GLY A 307 19.34 -13.10 -4.99
N TYR A 308 20.38 -13.90 -4.70
CA TYR A 308 21.77 -13.55 -5.03
C TYR A 308 22.17 -13.91 -6.47
N TYR A 309 21.62 -15.01 -7.03
CA TYR A 309 21.94 -15.45 -8.40
C TYR A 309 20.72 -15.77 -9.28
N GLY A 310 19.49 -15.71 -8.75
CA GLY A 310 18.29 -15.99 -9.56
C GLY A 310 18.13 -17.47 -9.93
N PHE A 311 18.81 -18.39 -9.25
CA PHE A 311 18.68 -19.82 -9.46
C PHE A 311 17.58 -20.43 -8.60
N THR A 312 16.81 -21.35 -9.17
CA THR A 312 15.87 -22.20 -8.43
C THR A 312 16.63 -23.34 -7.75
N TYR A 313 16.44 -23.48 -6.44
CA TYR A 313 16.97 -24.55 -5.61
C TYR A 313 15.89 -25.55 -5.27
N ASP A 314 16.29 -26.82 -5.22
CA ASP A 314 15.36 -27.95 -5.09
C ASP A 314 15.51 -28.72 -3.77
N HIS A 315 16.59 -28.51 -3.01
CA HIS A 315 16.78 -29.13 -1.68
C HIS A 315 17.45 -28.18 -0.69
N LEU A 316 17.07 -28.32 0.59
CA LEU A 316 17.82 -27.83 1.74
C LEU A 316 18.58 -29.00 2.35
N ILE A 317 19.90 -28.90 2.43
CA ILE A 317 20.75 -29.96 2.97
C ILE A 317 21.68 -29.44 4.06
N ARG A 318 22.18 -30.37 4.89
CA ARG A 318 23.19 -30.06 5.89
C ARG A 318 24.58 -30.21 5.27
N GLY A 319 25.37 -29.16 5.35
CA GLY A 319 26.78 -29.16 4.97
C GLY A 319 27.71 -28.97 6.15
N TYR A 320 28.98 -29.31 5.92
CA TYR A 320 30.09 -28.84 6.73
C TYR A 320 30.92 -27.88 5.87
N ASP A 321 31.20 -26.70 6.38
CA ASP A 321 32.08 -25.74 5.72
C ASP A 321 33.49 -25.86 6.31
N ASP A 322 34.40 -26.45 5.53
CA ASP A 322 35.80 -26.66 5.92
C ASP A 322 36.54 -25.34 6.18
N THR A 323 36.09 -24.23 5.60
CA THR A 323 36.72 -22.91 5.72
C THR A 323 36.49 -22.30 7.10
N TYR A 324 35.33 -22.57 7.71
CA TYR A 324 34.90 -21.94 8.95
C TYR A 324 34.66 -22.93 10.09
N GLY A 325 34.81 -24.24 9.84
CA GLY A 325 34.69 -25.29 10.85
C GLY A 325 33.28 -25.43 11.43
N VAL A 326 32.25 -25.01 10.69
CA VAL A 326 30.87 -24.93 11.16
C VAL A 326 29.93 -25.73 10.28
N ARG A 327 28.85 -26.24 10.90
CA ARG A 327 27.76 -26.89 10.19
C ARG A 327 26.81 -25.83 9.64
N THR A 328 26.48 -25.91 8.35
CA THR A 328 25.70 -24.90 7.63
C THR A 328 24.48 -25.51 6.94
N LEU A 329 23.50 -24.65 6.65
CA LEU A 329 22.40 -24.97 5.75
C LEU A 329 22.85 -24.61 4.32
N ILE A 330 22.62 -25.50 3.38
CA ILE A 330 23.01 -25.33 1.97
C ILE A 330 21.77 -25.41 1.09
N TYR A 331 21.66 -24.47 0.16
CA TYR A 331 20.72 -24.53 -0.95
C TYR A 331 21.33 -25.41 -2.02
N TYR A 332 20.69 -26.54 -2.29
CA TYR A 332 21.18 -27.53 -3.23
C TYR A 332 20.27 -27.58 -4.46
N ARG A 333 20.91 -27.57 -5.63
CA ARG A 333 20.26 -27.73 -6.92
C ARG A 333 20.72 -29.02 -7.58
N LYS A 334 19.83 -30.00 -7.67
CA LYS A 334 20.10 -31.33 -8.22
C LYS A 334 20.50 -31.31 -9.68
N ILE A 335 19.82 -30.50 -10.50
CA ILE A 335 20.00 -30.53 -11.96
C ILE A 335 21.43 -30.18 -12.36
N THR A 336 22.07 -29.26 -11.62
CA THR A 336 23.42 -28.77 -11.94
C THR A 336 24.43 -29.06 -10.84
N GLU A 337 24.07 -29.90 -9.87
CA GLU A 337 24.83 -30.22 -8.65
C GLU A 337 25.40 -28.97 -7.95
N THR A 338 24.69 -27.85 -8.08
CA THR A 338 25.18 -26.56 -7.60
C THR A 338 24.82 -26.39 -6.14
N ARG A 339 25.81 -26.02 -5.35
CA ARG A 339 25.68 -25.72 -3.94
C ARG A 339 25.83 -24.23 -3.78
N GLU A 340 24.78 -23.58 -3.30
CA GLU A 340 24.93 -22.26 -2.73
C GLU A 340 24.89 -22.38 -1.23
N LEU A 341 25.91 -21.83 -0.57
CA LEU A 341 25.81 -21.59 0.85
C LEU A 341 24.61 -20.68 1.06
N ALA A 342 23.61 -21.17 1.79
CA ALA A 342 22.57 -20.28 2.30
C ALA A 342 23.20 -19.10 3.07
N TYR A 343 24.44 -19.29 3.57
CA TYR A 343 25.15 -18.28 4.33
C TYR A 343 26.68 -18.36 4.26
N ARG A 344 27.34 -17.21 4.04
CA ARG A 344 28.81 -17.07 3.94
C ARG A 344 29.55 -17.03 5.29
N ASN A 345 28.85 -16.95 6.43
CA ASN A 345 29.46 -16.76 7.77
C ASN A 345 28.77 -17.62 8.88
N GLY A 346 28.58 -18.93 8.70
CA GLY A 346 27.77 -19.83 9.56
C GLY A 346 27.31 -19.30 10.95
N TRP A 347 26.00 -19.20 11.22
CA TRP A 347 25.32 -18.88 12.50
C TRP A 347 26.02 -17.98 13.55
N GLN A 348 26.94 -17.09 13.15
CA GLN A 348 27.57 -16.12 14.05
C GLN A 348 26.93 -14.74 13.80
N GLY A 349 25.99 -14.36 14.66
CA GLY A 349 25.38 -13.02 14.71
C GLY A 349 23.86 -12.99 14.83
N GLU A 350 23.33 -11.98 15.53
CA GLU A 350 21.89 -11.71 15.78
C GLU A 350 21.13 -11.19 14.53
N VAL A 351 21.28 -11.82 13.37
CA VAL A 351 20.61 -11.39 12.13
C VAL A 351 19.51 -12.38 11.75
N TYR A 352 18.26 -11.89 11.72
CA TYR A 352 17.09 -12.60 11.20
C TYR A 352 17.33 -13.07 9.75
N ARG A 353 16.99 -14.32 9.42
CA ARG A 353 17.15 -14.86 8.06
C ARG A 353 15.81 -15.20 7.42
N THR A 354 15.65 -14.88 6.14
CA THR A 354 14.43 -15.18 5.37
C THR A 354 14.68 -16.25 4.32
N ILE A 355 13.68 -17.10 4.11
CA ILE A 355 13.49 -17.88 2.88
C ILE A 355 12.18 -17.44 2.24
N THR A 356 12.16 -17.26 0.93
CA THR A 356 10.94 -16.93 0.17
C THR A 356 10.74 -17.99 -0.89
N PHE A 357 9.57 -18.60 -0.95
CA PHE A 357 9.20 -19.62 -1.92
C PHE A 357 8.47 -18.98 -3.11
N ASP A 358 8.62 -19.58 -4.31
CA ASP A 358 7.90 -19.14 -5.51
C ASP A 358 6.44 -19.63 -5.52
N GLU A 359 6.18 -20.73 -4.80
CA GLU A 359 4.86 -21.31 -4.60
C GLU A 359 4.65 -21.61 -3.11
N LEU A 360 3.38 -21.72 -2.71
CA LEU A 360 3.03 -21.98 -1.32
C LEU A 360 3.66 -23.30 -0.85
N PRO A 361 4.44 -23.31 0.25
CA PRO A 361 4.96 -24.57 0.78
C PRO A 361 3.80 -25.46 1.24
N THR A 362 3.86 -26.75 0.91
CA THR A 362 2.82 -27.74 1.25
C THR A 362 3.43 -29.01 1.84
N GLY A 363 2.58 -29.89 2.39
CA GLY A 363 2.99 -31.20 2.89
C GLY A 363 4.05 -31.15 4.01
N ASP A 364 5.04 -32.02 3.91
CA ASP A 364 6.12 -32.15 4.92
C ASP A 364 6.96 -30.87 5.03
N LEU A 365 7.13 -30.13 3.93
CA LEU A 365 7.83 -28.85 3.94
C LEU A 365 7.11 -27.80 4.78
N LEU A 366 5.78 -27.66 4.60
CA LEU A 366 4.99 -26.72 5.41
C LEU A 366 5.01 -27.10 6.88
N THR A 367 4.85 -28.40 7.18
CA THR A 367 4.89 -28.94 8.54
C THR A 367 6.23 -28.63 9.20
N TRP A 368 7.32 -28.80 8.45
CA TRP A 368 8.67 -28.49 8.92
C TRP A 368 8.88 -26.99 9.13
N LEU A 369 8.42 -26.13 8.20
CA LEU A 369 8.52 -24.67 8.34
C LEU A 369 7.75 -24.18 9.57
N GLN A 370 6.55 -24.68 9.81
CA GLN A 370 5.75 -24.35 10.98
C GLN A 370 6.43 -24.75 12.31
N ALA A 371 7.27 -25.79 12.29
CA ALA A 371 8.03 -26.23 13.45
C ALA A 371 9.34 -25.46 13.68
N ASN A 372 9.93 -24.87 12.62
CA ASN A 372 11.30 -24.35 12.64
C ASN A 372 11.44 -22.86 12.27
N ALA A 373 10.38 -22.22 11.80
CA ALA A 373 10.37 -20.84 11.33
C ALA A 373 9.08 -20.11 11.70
N THR A 374 9.11 -18.78 11.61
CA THR A 374 7.92 -17.93 11.74
C THR A 374 7.56 -17.35 10.38
N PRO A 375 6.30 -17.45 9.91
CA PRO A 375 5.88 -16.80 8.68
C PRO A 375 6.02 -15.27 8.82
N GLN A 376 6.36 -14.60 7.72
CA GLN A 376 6.34 -13.14 7.64
C GLN A 376 4.94 -12.58 7.69
#